data_AF-A0AAV1F9C7-F1
#
_entry.id   AF-A0AAV1F9C7-F1
#
_cell.length_a   1.000
_cell.length_b   1.000
_cell.length_c   1.000
_cell.angle_alpha   90.00
_cell.angle_beta   90.00
_cell.angle_gamma   90.00
#
_symmetry.space_group_name_H-M   'P 1'
#
loop_
_entity.id
_entity.type
_entity.pdbx_description
1 polymer ?
#
loop_
_entity_poly.entity_id
_entity_poly.type
_entity_poly.pdbx_seq_one_letter_code
_entity_poly.pdbx_strand_id
1 'polypeptide(L)'
;MKGHTLMGQLMLEAGRSSRGSKINCPAELKARAEALLHPASPLVELHQCWAQQGLMTIEGVVVELSAVRRVVSGKEAVPLRKILLKQDKETMKASLWRPVAVETLVIGETVRITHVKSVKTEYGVQVNTTSFTKVEKLQTTQEITILGVLRDKGATCSTSSPDLCHEVLLDNGETLQIQETLWEPSFEEAVKEGPLKVKVSVHSKMITAIKAL
;
A
#
# COMPACT_ATOMS: atom_id res chain seq x y z
N MET A 1 45.39 20.81 -49.45
CA MET A 1 44.59 22.05 -49.61
C MET A 1 43.11 21.69 -49.61
N LYS A 2 42.33 22.24 -48.66
CA LYS A 2 40.87 22.51 -48.66
C LYS A 2 39.95 21.28 -48.87
N GLY A 3 38.95 20.97 -48.07
CA GLY A 3 38.11 21.81 -47.18
C GLY A 3 36.66 21.78 -47.69
N HIS A 4 35.72 21.51 -46.78
CA HIS A 4 34.24 21.63 -46.86
C HIS A 4 33.46 20.48 -47.56
N THR A 5 32.32 19.91 -47.11
CA THR A 5 31.28 20.09 -46.07
C THR A 5 29.89 20.15 -46.76
N LEU A 6 28.97 19.26 -46.34
CA LEU A 6 27.48 19.26 -46.47
C LEU A 6 26.90 19.20 -47.91
N MET A 7 25.86 18.42 -48.22
CA MET A 7 24.57 18.28 -47.56
C MET A 7 24.01 16.86 -47.77
N GLY A 8 23.81 16.13 -46.68
CA GLY A 8 22.89 14.99 -46.65
C GLY A 8 21.46 15.52 -46.51
N GLN A 9 20.66 15.37 -47.56
CA GLN A 9 19.23 15.64 -47.51
C GLN A 9 18.51 14.30 -47.33
N LEU A 10 18.41 13.84 -46.08
CA LEU A 10 17.52 12.74 -45.72
C LEU A 10 16.09 13.30 -45.67
N MET A 11 15.29 12.92 -46.66
CA MET A 11 13.84 13.00 -46.61
C MET A 11 13.35 12.27 -45.36
N LEU A 12 12.82 13.02 -44.38
CA LEU A 12 11.90 12.47 -43.40
C LEU A 12 10.59 12.17 -44.15
N GLU A 13 10.36 10.91 -44.49
CA GLU A 13 9.00 10.44 -44.71
C GLU A 13 8.25 10.54 -43.38
N ALA A 14 7.50 11.63 -43.22
CA ALA A 14 6.51 11.77 -42.19
C ALA A 14 5.40 10.75 -42.45
N GLY A 15 5.52 9.57 -41.83
CA GLY A 15 4.44 8.60 -41.73
C GLY A 15 3.20 9.31 -41.20
N ARG A 16 2.15 9.37 -42.04
CA ARG A 16 0.83 9.88 -41.66
C ARG A 16 0.27 9.00 -40.55
N SER A 17 0.54 9.38 -39.30
CA SER A 17 -0.24 8.90 -38.16
C SER A 17 -1.65 9.44 -38.32
N SER A 18 -2.60 8.59 -38.70
CA SER A 18 -4.02 8.89 -38.63
C SER A 18 -4.34 9.39 -37.22
N ARG A 19 -4.86 10.62 -37.12
CA ARG A 19 -5.39 11.14 -35.86
C ARG A 19 -6.67 10.36 -35.58
N GLY A 20 -6.56 9.25 -34.86
CA GLY A 20 -7.73 8.56 -34.33
C GLY A 20 -8.55 9.55 -33.49
N SER A 21 -9.86 9.60 -33.71
CA SER A 21 -10.78 10.32 -32.85
C SER A 21 -10.54 9.87 -31.40
N LYS A 22 -10.45 10.82 -30.46
CA LYS A 22 -10.36 10.48 -29.03
C LYS A 22 -11.65 9.77 -28.62
N ILE A 23 -11.60 8.44 -28.53
CA ILE A 23 -12.71 7.64 -28.04
C ILE A 23 -12.85 7.98 -26.56
N ASN A 24 -13.86 8.78 -26.21
CA ASN A 24 -14.18 9.06 -24.83
C ASN A 24 -14.89 7.83 -24.26
N CYS A 25 -14.13 6.98 -23.57
CA CYS A 25 -14.69 5.81 -22.90
C CYS A 25 -15.20 6.23 -21.51
N PRO A 26 -16.52 6.16 -21.26
CA PRO A 26 -17.11 6.44 -19.95
C PRO A 26 -16.41 5.65 -18.85
N ALA A 27 -16.19 6.28 -17.70
CA ALA A 27 -15.52 5.66 -16.56
C ALA A 27 -16.21 4.35 -16.13
N GLU A 28 -17.53 4.27 -16.25
CA GLU A 28 -18.30 3.06 -15.95
C GLU A 28 -17.92 1.88 -16.85
N LEU A 29 -17.71 2.10 -18.16
CA LEU A 29 -17.31 1.02 -19.08
C LEU A 29 -15.88 0.54 -18.80
N LYS A 30 -14.98 1.45 -18.40
CA LYS A 30 -13.64 1.08 -17.95
C LYS A 30 -13.70 0.23 -16.69
N ALA A 31 -14.48 0.66 -15.69
CA ALA A 31 -14.65 -0.08 -14.45
C ALA A 31 -15.25 -1.48 -14.68
N ARG A 32 -16.26 -1.60 -15.55
CA ARG A 32 -16.84 -2.91 -15.93
C ARG A 32 -15.82 -3.79 -16.68
N ALA A 33 -15.05 -3.22 -17.60
CA ALA A 33 -14.00 -3.96 -18.31
C ALA A 33 -12.91 -4.45 -17.34
N GLU A 34 -12.48 -3.61 -16.40
CA GLU A 34 -11.53 -4.01 -15.37
C GLU A 34 -12.08 -5.11 -14.46
N ALA A 35 -13.35 -5.03 -14.06
CA ALA A 35 -14.00 -6.07 -13.26
C ALA A 35 -14.07 -7.42 -13.99
N LEU A 36 -14.24 -7.41 -15.31
CA LEU A 36 -14.22 -8.62 -16.15
C LEU A 36 -12.81 -9.19 -16.32
N LEU A 37 -11.80 -8.33 -16.44
CA LEU A 37 -10.39 -8.73 -16.58
C LEU A 37 -9.81 -9.25 -15.27
N HIS A 38 -10.33 -8.79 -14.14
CA HIS A 38 -9.85 -9.12 -12.79
C HIS A 38 -11.01 -9.66 -11.93
N PRO A 39 -11.44 -10.92 -12.15
CA PRO A 39 -12.54 -11.50 -11.40
C PRO A 39 -12.18 -11.60 -9.91
N ALA A 40 -13.14 -11.35 -9.02
CA ALA A 40 -12.91 -11.38 -7.58
C ALA A 40 -12.36 -12.76 -7.14
N SER A 41 -11.15 -12.76 -6.60
CA SER A 41 -10.53 -13.97 -6.03
C SER A 41 -11.11 -14.23 -4.63
N PRO A 42 -11.42 -15.49 -4.26
CA PRO A 42 -12.01 -15.82 -2.97
C PRO A 42 -11.10 -15.37 -1.82
N LEU A 43 -11.70 -14.77 -0.79
CA LEU A 43 -10.99 -14.43 0.45
C LEU A 43 -10.70 -15.70 1.24
N VAL A 44 -9.44 -15.86 1.62
CA VAL A 44 -8.92 -17.04 2.32
C VAL A 44 -8.11 -16.57 3.52
N GLU A 45 -8.40 -17.16 4.67
CA GLU A 45 -7.64 -16.92 5.90
C GLU A 45 -6.21 -17.51 5.79
N LEU A 46 -5.25 -16.88 6.46
CA LEU A 46 -3.83 -17.26 6.34
C LEU A 46 -3.57 -18.74 6.68
N HIS A 47 -4.30 -19.32 7.64
CA HIS A 47 -4.14 -20.72 8.03
C HIS A 47 -4.66 -21.73 6.99
N GLN A 48 -5.50 -21.30 6.03
CA GLN A 48 -6.07 -22.16 4.98
C GLN A 48 -5.43 -21.96 3.61
N CYS A 49 -4.52 -20.99 3.48
CA CYS A 49 -3.88 -20.63 2.21
C CYS A 49 -3.17 -21.81 1.51
N TRP A 50 -2.69 -22.80 2.26
CA TRP A 50 -2.01 -23.98 1.72
C TRP A 50 -2.96 -25.00 1.08
N ALA A 51 -4.22 -25.05 1.53
CA ALA A 51 -5.22 -25.99 1.01
C ALA A 51 -5.90 -25.48 -0.26
N GLN A 52 -5.83 -24.17 -0.51
CA GLN A 52 -6.48 -23.52 -1.64
C GLN A 52 -5.66 -23.66 -2.91
N GLN A 53 -6.31 -24.15 -3.96
CA GLN A 53 -5.77 -24.20 -5.32
C GLN A 53 -6.30 -23.02 -6.13
N GLY A 54 -5.41 -22.34 -6.85
CA GLY A 54 -5.77 -21.22 -7.73
C GLY A 54 -5.37 -19.86 -7.18
N LEU A 55 -6.04 -18.82 -7.67
CA LEU A 55 -5.86 -17.45 -7.23
C LEU A 55 -6.74 -17.18 -6.01
N MET A 56 -6.17 -16.58 -4.98
CA MET A 56 -6.87 -16.26 -3.73
C MET A 56 -6.65 -14.80 -3.33
N THR A 57 -7.41 -14.34 -2.36
CA THR A 57 -7.23 -13.07 -1.68
C THR A 57 -6.88 -13.33 -0.22
N ILE A 58 -5.89 -12.63 0.30
CA ILE A 58 -5.47 -12.73 1.71
C ILE A 58 -5.54 -11.37 2.38
N GLU A 59 -5.80 -11.38 3.68
CA GLU A 59 -5.79 -10.19 4.54
C GLU A 59 -4.86 -10.40 5.72
N GLY A 60 -4.16 -9.34 6.12
CA GLY A 60 -3.31 -9.41 7.31
C GLY A 60 -2.60 -8.09 7.59
N VAL A 61 -2.04 -8.01 8.79
CA VAL A 61 -1.21 -6.90 9.23
C VAL A 61 0.24 -7.15 8.82
N VAL A 62 0.88 -6.16 8.21
CA VAL A 62 2.31 -6.23 7.85
C VAL A 62 3.15 -6.16 9.13
N VAL A 63 3.83 -7.25 9.48
CA VAL A 63 4.70 -7.30 10.68
C VAL A 63 6.16 -7.06 10.32
N GLU A 64 6.59 -7.60 9.18
CA GLU A 64 7.96 -7.43 8.70
C GLU A 64 7.98 -7.04 7.23
N LEU A 65 8.98 -6.23 6.88
CA LEU A 65 9.10 -5.62 5.58
C LEU A 65 10.57 -5.63 5.13
N SER A 66 10.90 -6.42 4.12
CA SER A 66 12.26 -6.39 3.57
C SER A 66 12.49 -5.18 2.68
N ALA A 67 13.76 -4.81 2.50
CA ALA A 67 14.15 -3.89 1.42
C ALA A 67 13.81 -4.51 0.05
N VAL A 68 13.52 -3.65 -0.93
CA VAL A 68 13.32 -4.05 -2.33
C VAL A 68 14.67 -4.48 -2.90
N ARG A 69 14.75 -5.70 -3.42
CA ARG A 69 15.96 -6.25 -4.05
C ARG A 69 15.70 -6.44 -5.54
N ARG A 70 16.73 -6.27 -6.38
CA ARG A 70 16.65 -6.63 -7.79
C ARG A 70 17.19 -8.05 -7.95
N VAL A 71 16.37 -8.92 -8.54
CA VAL A 71 16.71 -10.33 -8.78
C VAL A 71 16.66 -10.57 -10.28
N VAL A 72 17.62 -11.31 -10.82
CA VAL A 72 17.63 -11.69 -12.24
C VAL A 72 16.64 -12.83 -12.45
N SER A 73 15.63 -12.59 -13.29
CA SER A 73 14.65 -13.58 -13.73
C SER A 73 14.83 -13.79 -15.23
N GLY A 74 15.56 -14.84 -15.61
CA GLY A 74 15.94 -15.07 -17.01
C GLY A 74 16.96 -14.02 -17.49
N LYS A 75 16.55 -13.13 -18.39
CA LYS A 75 17.40 -12.06 -18.95
C LYS A 75 17.12 -10.67 -18.35
N GLU A 76 16.12 -10.56 -17.49
CA GLU A 76 15.64 -9.27 -16.97
C GLU A 76 15.87 -9.18 -15.45
N ALA A 77 16.29 -8.01 -14.96
CA ALA A 77 16.40 -7.74 -13.53
C ALA A 77 15.07 -7.18 -12.99
N VAL A 78 14.33 -8.01 -12.24
CA VAL A 78 13.01 -7.69 -11.70
C VAL A 78 13.10 -7.36 -10.20
N PRO A 79 12.32 -6.38 -9.70
CA PRO A 79 12.26 -6.10 -8.28
C PRO A 79 11.46 -7.18 -7.54
N LEU A 80 11.95 -7.53 -6.35
CA LEU A 80 11.39 -8.49 -5.41
C LEU A 80 11.43 -7.89 -4.00
N ARG A 81 10.31 -7.99 -3.28
CA ARG A 81 10.21 -7.63 -1.88
C ARG A 81 9.53 -8.75 -1.12
N LYS A 82 10.01 -9.07 0.07
CA LYS A 82 9.39 -10.05 0.96
C LYS A 82 8.74 -9.33 2.12
N ILE A 83 7.52 -9.75 2.46
CA ILE A 83 6.78 -9.24 3.60
C ILE A 83 6.32 -10.41 4.47
N LEU A 84 6.15 -10.15 5.75
CA LEU A 84 5.49 -11.08 6.68
C LEU A 84 4.14 -10.49 7.06
N LEU A 85 3.08 -11.21 6.73
CA LEU A 85 1.72 -10.87 7.12
C LEU A 85 1.34 -11.68 8.35
N LYS A 86 0.61 -11.05 9.27
CA LYS A 86 0.03 -11.70 10.43
C LYS A 86 -1.48 -11.53 10.39
N GLN A 87 -2.19 -12.64 10.60
CA GLN A 87 -3.63 -12.66 10.81
C GLN A 87 -3.87 -13.50 12.06
N ASP A 88 -4.49 -12.91 13.07
CA ASP A 88 -4.70 -13.52 14.38
C ASP A 88 -3.41 -14.04 15.03
N LYS A 89 -3.24 -15.37 15.07
CA LYS A 89 -2.06 -16.07 15.63
C LYS A 89 -1.12 -16.63 14.56
N GLU A 90 -1.51 -16.54 13.29
CA GLU A 90 -0.82 -17.15 12.16
C GLU A 90 0.00 -16.10 11.41
N THR A 91 1.11 -16.55 10.85
CA THR A 91 1.99 -15.68 10.04
C THR A 91 2.27 -16.32 8.69
N MET A 92 2.27 -15.50 7.65
CA MET A 92 2.47 -15.94 6.28
C MET A 92 3.49 -15.04 5.59
N LYS A 93 4.49 -15.67 4.95
CA LYS A 93 5.45 -14.96 4.11
C LYS A 93 4.84 -14.71 2.74
N ALA A 94 4.90 -13.48 2.27
CA ALA A 94 4.49 -13.12 0.91
C ALA A 94 5.67 -12.51 0.13
N SER A 95 5.85 -12.97 -1.11
CA SER A 95 6.83 -12.45 -2.06
C SER A 95 6.12 -11.58 -3.09
N LEU A 96 6.38 -10.27 -3.02
CA LEU A 96 5.88 -9.25 -3.93
C LEU A 96 6.86 -9.09 -5.10
N TRP A 97 6.36 -9.20 -6.33
CA TRP A 97 7.15 -9.13 -7.55
C TRP A 97 6.79 -7.92 -8.42
N ARG A 98 7.77 -7.43 -9.19
CA ARG A 98 7.57 -6.44 -10.24
C ARG A 98 6.88 -5.15 -9.70
N PRO A 99 5.75 -4.61 -10.23
CA PRO A 99 5.24 -3.33 -9.74
C PRO A 99 4.75 -3.43 -8.28
N VAL A 100 4.28 -4.59 -7.84
CA VAL A 100 3.79 -4.80 -6.46
C VAL A 100 4.95 -4.73 -5.45
N ALA A 101 6.17 -5.06 -5.88
CA ALA A 101 7.34 -5.01 -5.02
C ALA A 101 7.73 -3.57 -4.60
N VAL A 102 7.39 -2.58 -5.42
CA VAL A 102 7.76 -1.17 -5.20
C VAL A 102 6.66 -0.36 -4.53
N GLU A 103 5.54 -0.99 -4.17
CA GLU A 103 4.47 -0.31 -3.45
C GLU A 103 4.90 0.13 -2.05
N THR A 104 4.40 1.29 -1.64
CA THR A 104 4.66 1.87 -0.32
C THR A 104 3.84 1.15 0.73
N LEU A 105 4.44 0.19 1.41
CA LEU A 105 3.86 -0.53 2.56
C LEU A 105 4.55 -0.09 3.85
N VAL A 106 3.79 -0.04 4.94
CA VAL A 106 4.28 0.32 6.29
C VAL A 106 4.04 -0.85 7.24
N ILE A 107 4.97 -1.08 8.16
CA ILE A 107 4.80 -2.07 9.24
C ILE A 107 3.67 -1.61 10.17
N GLY A 108 2.78 -2.52 10.54
CA GLY A 108 1.56 -2.27 11.31
C GLY A 108 0.32 -1.96 10.46
N GLU A 109 0.46 -1.89 9.13
CA GLU A 109 -0.66 -1.64 8.23
C GLU A 109 -1.44 -2.91 7.92
N THR A 110 -2.77 -2.83 7.97
CA THR A 110 -3.67 -3.91 7.51
C THR A 110 -3.83 -3.83 6.00
N VAL A 111 -3.48 -4.89 5.29
CA VAL A 111 -3.54 -4.95 3.83
C VAL A 111 -4.35 -6.14 3.36
N ARG A 112 -5.06 -5.95 2.24
CA ARG A 112 -5.72 -7.00 1.47
C ARG A 112 -4.96 -7.18 0.16
N ILE A 113 -4.47 -8.39 -0.09
CA ILE A 113 -3.72 -8.72 -1.31
C ILE A 113 -4.52 -9.73 -2.12
N THR A 114 -4.94 -9.34 -3.32
CA THR A 114 -5.78 -10.16 -4.21
C THR A 114 -4.96 -10.89 -5.27
N HIS A 115 -5.54 -11.92 -5.87
CA HIS A 115 -4.96 -12.68 -6.99
C HIS A 115 -3.56 -13.24 -6.68
N VAL A 116 -3.39 -13.77 -5.47
CA VAL A 116 -2.13 -14.38 -5.03
C VAL A 116 -2.19 -15.89 -5.13
N LYS A 117 -1.02 -16.53 -5.18
CA LYS A 117 -0.90 -17.99 -5.29
C LYS A 117 -0.03 -18.55 -4.17
N SER A 118 -0.48 -19.63 -3.54
CA SER A 118 0.34 -20.38 -2.59
C SER A 118 1.41 -21.18 -3.33
N VAL A 119 2.62 -21.12 -2.81
CA VAL A 119 3.80 -21.81 -3.35
C VAL A 119 4.49 -22.50 -2.19
N LYS A 120 4.66 -23.82 -2.32
CA LYS A 120 5.46 -24.60 -1.37
C LYS A 120 6.93 -24.42 -1.72
N THR A 121 7.72 -23.99 -0.74
CA THR A 121 9.18 -23.89 -0.83
C THR A 121 9.83 -24.78 0.22
N GLU A 122 11.15 -24.94 0.14
CA GLU A 122 11.95 -25.66 1.14
C GLU A 122 11.81 -25.07 2.55
N TYR A 123 11.49 -23.77 2.64
CA TYR A 123 11.31 -23.04 3.89
C TYR A 123 9.86 -22.94 4.35
N GLY A 124 8.97 -23.76 3.76
CA GLY A 124 7.54 -23.78 4.05
C GLY A 124 6.67 -23.17 2.95
N VAL A 125 5.39 -23.00 3.28
CA VAL A 125 4.40 -22.39 2.38
C VAL A 125 4.57 -20.87 2.41
N GLN A 126 4.61 -20.26 1.24
CA GLN A 126 4.60 -18.81 1.07
C GLN A 126 3.60 -18.44 -0.02
N VAL A 127 3.26 -17.16 -0.08
CA VAL A 127 2.35 -16.64 -1.09
C VAL A 127 3.12 -15.78 -2.07
N ASN A 128 2.91 -15.99 -3.36
CA ASN A 128 3.52 -15.19 -4.42
C ASN A 128 2.47 -14.34 -5.10
N THR A 129 2.82 -13.09 -5.38
CA THR A 129 2.00 -12.21 -6.22
C THR A 129 2.03 -12.67 -7.67
N THR A 130 0.96 -12.37 -8.39
CA THR A 130 0.84 -12.59 -9.84
C THR A 130 0.85 -11.26 -10.60
N SER A 131 0.77 -11.31 -11.93
CA SER A 131 0.62 -10.11 -12.76
C SER A 131 -0.70 -9.36 -12.54
N PHE A 132 -1.68 -9.99 -11.91
CA PHE A 132 -3.01 -9.43 -11.65
C PHE A 132 -3.19 -9.03 -10.19
N THR A 133 -2.15 -9.17 -9.36
CA THR A 133 -2.23 -8.82 -7.94
C THR A 133 -2.51 -7.35 -7.76
N LYS A 134 -3.48 -7.06 -6.90
CA LYS A 134 -3.76 -5.72 -6.37
C LYS A 134 -3.61 -5.77 -4.85
N VAL A 135 -2.96 -4.76 -4.30
CA VAL A 135 -2.86 -4.54 -2.86
C VAL A 135 -3.76 -3.38 -2.48
N GLU A 136 -4.66 -3.61 -1.54
CA GLU A 136 -5.56 -2.62 -0.99
C GLU A 136 -5.21 -2.38 0.47
N LYS A 137 -5.09 -1.11 0.84
CA LYS A 137 -4.82 -0.71 2.22
C LYS A 137 -6.14 -0.58 2.95
N LEU A 138 -6.32 -1.36 4.02
CA LEU A 138 -7.56 -1.34 4.77
C LEU A 138 -7.45 -0.35 5.93
N GLN A 139 -8.45 0.51 6.07
CA GLN A 139 -8.61 1.34 7.26
C GLN A 139 -9.14 0.47 8.39
N THR A 140 -8.48 0.51 9.54
CA THR A 140 -8.92 -0.26 10.71
C THR A 140 -9.45 0.71 11.76
N THR A 141 -10.70 0.52 12.18
CA THR A 141 -11.28 1.28 13.30
C THR A 141 -11.03 0.51 14.60
N GLN A 142 -10.35 1.13 15.55
CA GLN A 142 -10.04 0.53 16.86
C GLN A 142 -10.36 1.51 17.99
N GLU A 143 -10.68 0.96 19.16
CA GLU A 143 -10.83 1.72 20.39
C GLU A 143 -9.47 1.79 21.08
N ILE A 144 -8.99 3.01 21.30
CA ILE A 144 -7.64 3.26 21.80
C ILE A 144 -7.73 4.26 22.95
N THR A 145 -6.92 4.04 23.99
CA THR A 145 -6.75 4.99 25.08
C THR A 145 -5.57 5.91 24.77
N ILE A 146 -5.82 7.21 24.67
CA ILE A 146 -4.80 8.23 24.48
C ILE A 146 -4.30 8.67 25.86
N LEU A 147 -2.99 8.52 26.10
CA LEU A 147 -2.33 8.96 27.33
C LEU A 147 -1.83 10.41 27.24
N GLY A 148 -1.45 10.86 26.04
CA GLY A 148 -0.86 12.17 25.87
C GLY A 148 -0.64 12.52 24.41
N VAL A 149 -0.42 13.81 24.14
CA VAL A 149 -0.11 14.31 22.80
C VAL A 149 1.17 15.13 22.85
N LEU A 150 2.14 14.74 22.04
CA LEU A 150 3.37 15.48 21.81
C LEU A 150 3.18 16.38 20.58
N ARG A 151 3.24 17.69 20.82
CA ARG A 151 3.28 18.69 19.76
C ARG A 151 4.72 18.87 19.33
N ASP A 152 5.10 18.29 18.20
CA ASP A 152 6.36 18.66 17.59
C ASP A 152 6.10 19.74 16.53
N LYS A 153 6.68 20.94 16.73
CA LYS A 153 6.47 22.11 15.85
C LYS A 153 7.18 21.97 14.48
N GLY A 154 7.69 20.78 14.15
CA GLY A 154 8.42 20.49 12.92
C GLY A 154 8.10 19.14 12.27
N ALA A 155 7.17 18.34 12.81
CA ALA A 155 6.81 17.05 12.22
C ALA A 155 5.78 17.25 11.09
N THR A 156 6.23 17.10 9.86
CA THR A 156 5.36 17.08 8.67
C THR A 156 4.83 15.67 8.46
N CYS A 157 3.51 15.51 8.29
CA CYS A 157 2.95 14.23 7.86
C CYS A 157 3.40 13.95 6.42
N SER A 158 4.31 12.99 6.24
CA SER A 158 4.73 12.36 4.98
C SER A 158 4.65 13.21 3.70
N THR A 159 5.81 13.56 3.13
CA THR A 159 6.20 13.97 1.75
C THR A 159 5.21 14.64 0.74
N SER A 160 3.89 14.53 0.86
CA SER A 160 2.88 15.03 -0.08
C SER A 160 1.96 16.14 0.45
N SER A 161 2.02 16.53 1.73
CA SER A 161 1.27 17.69 2.25
C SER A 161 2.00 18.36 3.43
N PRO A 162 2.10 19.70 3.48
CA PRO A 162 2.77 20.43 4.56
C PRO A 162 1.88 20.63 5.79
N ASP A 163 1.03 19.67 6.11
CA ASP A 163 0.10 19.79 7.24
C ASP A 163 0.81 19.37 8.53
N LEU A 164 0.69 20.22 9.56
CA LEU A 164 1.22 20.00 10.91
C LEU A 164 0.54 18.77 11.52
N CYS A 165 1.36 17.88 12.08
CA CYS A 165 0.87 16.67 12.72
C CYS A 165 1.33 16.57 14.16
N HIS A 166 0.43 16.09 15.02
CA HIS A 166 0.72 15.77 16.41
C HIS A 166 1.03 14.29 16.54
N GLU A 167 1.93 13.95 17.46
CA GLU A 167 2.17 12.57 17.84
C GLU A 167 1.36 12.24 19.08
N VAL A 168 0.52 11.22 18.98
CA VAL A 168 -0.37 10.76 20.05
C VAL A 168 0.26 9.52 20.68
N LEU A 169 0.49 9.56 21.99
CA LEU A 169 0.97 8.43 22.76
C LEU A 169 -0.21 7.61 23.27
N LEU A 170 -0.17 6.32 22.98
CA LEU A 170 -1.20 5.36 23.37
C LEU A 170 -0.82 4.61 24.66
N ASP A 171 -1.80 3.97 25.29
CA ASP A 171 -1.59 3.15 26.50
C ASP A 171 -0.66 1.94 26.31
N ASN A 172 -0.60 1.41 25.09
CA ASN A 172 0.29 0.33 24.71
C ASN A 172 1.76 0.78 24.48
N GLY A 173 2.05 2.07 24.64
CA GLY A 173 3.38 2.66 24.43
C GLY A 173 3.72 2.94 22.96
N GLU A 174 2.80 2.73 22.03
CA GLU A 174 2.97 3.11 20.62
C GLU A 174 2.60 4.58 20.40
N THR A 175 3.20 5.16 19.35
CA THR A 175 2.89 6.52 18.90
C THR A 175 2.21 6.51 17.54
N LEU A 176 1.15 7.31 17.39
CA LEU A 176 0.43 7.52 16.13
C LEU A 176 0.47 8.98 15.73
N GLN A 177 0.44 9.25 14.42
CA GLN A 177 0.37 10.62 13.91
C GLN A 177 -1.08 11.02 13.65
N ILE A 178 -1.44 12.25 14.04
CA ILE A 178 -2.74 12.84 13.72
C ILE A 178 -2.55 14.22 13.12
N GLN A 179 -3.37 14.56 12.13
CA GLN A 179 -3.43 15.91 11.59
C GLN A 179 -4.00 16.88 12.62
N GLU A 180 -3.42 18.07 12.74
CA GLU A 180 -3.89 19.11 13.67
C GLU A 180 -5.38 19.47 13.44
N THR A 181 -5.85 19.38 12.20
CA THR A 181 -7.26 19.63 11.83
C THR A 181 -8.26 18.66 12.46
N LEU A 182 -7.82 17.44 12.79
CA LEU A 182 -8.65 16.40 13.42
C LEU A 182 -8.56 16.45 14.96
N TRP A 183 -7.66 17.25 15.51
CA TRP A 183 -7.45 17.39 16.94
C TRP A 183 -8.23 18.58 17.50
N GLU A 184 -9.46 18.33 17.94
CA GLU A 184 -10.28 19.37 18.58
C GLU A 184 -9.73 19.76 19.98
N PRO A 185 -9.87 21.02 20.39
CA PRO A 185 -9.44 21.50 21.71
C PRO A 185 -10.16 20.80 22.88
N SER A 186 -11.37 20.28 22.64
CA SER A 186 -12.13 19.44 23.58
C SER A 186 -11.37 18.16 23.98
N PHE A 187 -10.60 17.57 23.06
CA PHE A 187 -9.76 16.41 23.35
C PHE A 187 -8.52 16.79 24.16
N GLU A 188 -8.00 18.02 24.01
CA GLU A 188 -6.85 18.48 24.80
C GLU A 188 -7.20 18.65 26.28
N GLU A 189 -8.39 19.19 26.57
CA GLU A 189 -8.88 19.31 27.95
C GLU A 189 -9.13 17.93 28.56
N ALA A 190 -9.76 17.02 27.81
CA ALA A 190 -10.04 15.67 28.30
C ALA A 190 -8.76 14.85 28.56
N VAL A 191 -7.71 15.01 27.75
CA VAL A 191 -6.39 14.36 27.99
C VAL A 191 -5.68 14.95 29.21
N LYS A 192 -5.90 16.23 29.54
CA LYS A 192 -5.36 16.84 30.77
C LYS A 192 -6.08 16.35 32.02
N GLU A 193 -7.38 16.07 31.92
CA GLU A 193 -8.17 15.52 33.02
C GLU A 193 -7.92 14.03 33.27
N GLY A 194 -7.49 13.28 32.25
CA GLY A 194 -7.12 11.88 32.39
C GLY A 194 -6.93 11.14 31.08
N PRO A 195 -6.72 9.81 31.13
CA PRO A 195 -6.62 9.00 29.92
C PRO A 195 -7.94 8.98 29.16
N LEU A 196 -7.90 9.41 27.89
CA LEU A 196 -9.08 9.55 27.06
C LEU A 196 -9.30 8.29 26.21
N LYS A 197 -10.48 7.67 26.33
CA LYS A 197 -10.89 6.56 25.46
C LYS A 197 -11.56 7.10 24.20
N VAL A 198 -10.98 6.82 23.04
CA VAL A 198 -11.50 7.24 21.74
C VAL A 198 -11.63 6.06 20.80
N LYS A 199 -12.58 6.15 19.88
CA LYS A 199 -12.66 5.28 18.71
C LYS A 199 -11.98 5.98 17.54
N VAL A 200 -10.90 5.40 17.05
CA VAL A 200 -10.08 5.99 15.98
C VAL A 200 -10.02 5.09 14.76
N SER A 201 -10.07 5.69 13.57
CA SER A 201 -9.79 5.00 12.30
C SER A 201 -8.36 5.26 11.89
N VAL A 202 -7.53 4.22 11.89
CA VAL A 202 -6.09 4.31 11.60
C VAL A 202 -5.82 3.79 10.20
N HIS A 203 -4.97 4.52 9.47
CA HIS A 203 -4.43 4.15 8.16
C HIS A 203 -2.92 4.40 8.14
N SER A 204 -2.11 3.36 7.95
CA SER A 204 -0.64 3.46 7.85
C SER A 204 0.02 4.27 8.98
N LYS A 205 -0.40 4.06 10.24
CA LYS A 205 0.01 4.82 11.45
C LYS A 205 -0.46 6.28 11.55
N MET A 206 -1.34 6.71 10.65
CA MET A 206 -2.00 8.00 10.70
C MET A 206 -3.45 7.84 11.11
N ILE A 207 -3.92 8.66 12.05
CA ILE A 207 -5.33 8.72 12.44
C ILE A 207 -6.08 9.56 11.42
N THR A 208 -7.08 8.96 10.79
CA THR A 208 -7.91 9.58 9.74
C THR A 208 -9.26 10.05 10.27
N ALA A 209 -9.72 9.51 11.39
CA ALA A 209 -10.93 9.97 12.08
C ALA A 209 -10.82 9.65 13.58
N ILE A 210 -11.29 10.58 14.42
CA ILE A 210 -11.47 10.40 15.86
C ILE A 210 -12.94 10.58 16.22
N LYS A 211 -13.46 9.73 17.09
CA LYS A 211 -14.73 9.92 17.80
C LYS A 211 -14.52 9.64 19.28
N ALA A 212 -14.92 10.57 20.15
CA ALA A 212 -15.05 10.29 21.58
C ALA A 212 -16.10 9.20 21.81
N LEU A 213 -15.86 8.37 22.83
CA LEU A 213 -16.82 7.42 23.37
C LEU A 213 -17.68 8.07 24.45
#